data_AF-A0A5P9D3A4-F1
#
_entry.id   AF-A0A5P9D3A4-F1
#
_cell.length_a   1.000
_cell.length_b   1.000
_cell.length_c   1.000
_cell.angle_alpha   90.00
_cell.angle_beta   90.00
_cell.angle_gamma   90.00
#
_symmetry.space_group_name_H-M   'P 1'
#
loop_
_entity.id
_entity.type
_entity.pdbx_description
1 polymer ?
#
loop_
_entity_poly.entity_id
_entity_poly.type
_entity_poly.pdbx_seq_one_letter_code
_entity_poly.pdbx_strand_id
1 'polypeptide(L)'
;MRLPDKKSAVTWPKLSGPHICVGAGQKAMDLARKSLVSAAELRDGKLSKADIEAVFDFLSASQDLFDIYRSNYEACGRIHKKQPFVGANKDFFAMSVLRFLCFDVVRKVFEPQIKRADPSWEIEFLQAFAAYICRTSDAQFIDELSEAYRKLAKSHGNEITAITIANDKLIREIVGRASKQFPSEHIDFVNFSNAVNKALSDKYETYGPSPIKVSEPVIEQFFNTLRDPEKSNFFRKSVMS
;
A
#
# COMPACT_ATOMS: atom_id res chain seq x y z
N MET A 1 17.81 24.11 36.23
CA MET A 1 17.54 22.89 35.44
C MET A 1 16.46 23.20 34.42
N ARG A 2 16.76 23.19 33.12
CA ARG A 2 15.73 23.24 32.06
C ARG A 2 15.11 21.85 31.95
N LEU A 3 13.78 21.76 31.98
CA LEU A 3 13.06 20.54 31.64
C LEU A 3 13.41 20.15 30.20
N PRO A 4 13.66 18.87 29.90
CA PRO A 4 13.89 18.44 28.54
C PRO A 4 12.65 18.74 27.70
N ASP A 5 12.84 19.38 26.56
CA ASP A 5 11.79 19.64 25.58
C ASP A 5 11.14 18.29 25.21
N LYS A 6 9.88 18.11 25.61
CA LYS A 6 9.05 17.00 25.11
C LYS A 6 8.98 17.16 23.59
N LYS A 7 9.72 16.34 22.85
CA LYS A 7 9.56 16.19 21.40
C LYS A 7 8.06 16.04 21.15
N SER A 8 7.48 16.97 20.38
CA SER A 8 6.10 16.88 19.95
C SER A 8 5.89 15.50 19.29
N ALA A 9 4.84 14.79 19.69
CA ALA A 9 4.51 13.52 19.07
C ALA A 9 4.31 13.76 17.57
N VAL A 10 5.11 13.09 16.74
CA VAL A 10 5.04 13.23 15.29
C VAL A 10 3.68 12.72 14.81
N THR A 11 2.83 13.62 14.32
CA THR A 11 1.55 13.26 13.72
C THR A 11 1.74 12.99 12.23
N TRP A 12 1.53 11.74 11.83
CA TRP A 12 1.63 11.33 10.43
C TRP A 12 0.34 11.66 9.68
N PRO A 13 0.42 12.17 8.44
CA PRO A 13 -0.77 12.47 7.65
C PRO A 13 -1.53 11.17 7.32
N LYS A 14 -2.85 11.24 7.43
CA LYS A 14 -3.76 10.17 7.00
C LYS A 14 -3.68 10.02 5.49
N LEU A 15 -3.63 8.77 5.03
CA LEU A 15 -3.57 8.50 3.60
C LEU A 15 -4.95 8.66 2.97
N SER A 16 -4.99 9.10 1.71
CA SER A 16 -6.18 9.00 0.88
C SER A 16 -6.32 7.57 0.36
N GLY A 17 -7.56 7.06 0.27
CA GLY A 17 -7.84 5.75 -0.28
C GLY A 17 -9.19 5.19 0.16
N PRO A 18 -9.58 4.01 -0.37
CA PRO A 18 -10.85 3.35 -0.05
C PRO A 18 -11.06 3.03 1.43
N HIS A 19 -9.99 2.94 2.23
CA HIS A 19 -10.07 2.77 3.69
C HIS A 19 -10.82 3.89 4.41
N ILE A 20 -10.90 5.10 3.81
CA ILE A 20 -11.74 6.18 4.33
C ILE A 20 -13.22 5.79 4.26
N CYS A 21 -13.65 5.24 3.12
CA CYS A 21 -15.01 4.76 2.92
C CYS A 21 -15.29 3.52 3.79
N VAL A 22 -14.29 2.65 3.99
CA VAL A 22 -14.37 1.54 4.96
C VAL A 22 -14.65 2.07 6.36
N GLY A 23 -13.88 3.06 6.84
CA GLY A 23 -14.06 3.62 8.18
C GLY A 23 -15.41 4.31 8.37
N ALA A 24 -15.91 5.02 7.34
CA ALA A 24 -17.25 5.60 7.36
C ALA A 24 -18.34 4.51 7.39
N GLY A 25 -18.17 3.46 6.59
CA GLY A 25 -19.06 2.31 6.54
C GLY A 25 -19.11 1.54 7.87
N GLN A 26 -17.97 1.32 8.52
CA GLN A 26 -17.89 0.69 9.83
C GLN A 26 -18.65 1.49 10.90
N LYS A 27 -18.51 2.82 10.92
CA LYS A 27 -19.27 3.68 11.85
C LYS A 27 -20.79 3.59 11.60
N ALA A 28 -21.20 3.54 10.34
CA ALA A 28 -22.61 3.36 9.98
C ALA A 28 -23.14 1.98 10.41
N MET A 29 -22.35 0.92 10.18
CA MET A 29 -22.67 -0.44 10.60
C MET A 29 -22.76 -0.56 12.12
N ASP A 30 -21.85 0.08 12.86
CA ASP A 30 -21.89 0.13 14.33
C ASP A 30 -23.14 0.83 14.85
N LEU A 31 -23.54 1.93 14.22
CA LEU A 31 -24.76 2.66 14.58
C LEU A 31 -26.01 1.83 14.27
N ALA A 32 -26.05 1.16 13.11
CA ALA A 32 -27.14 0.30 12.72
C ALA A 32 -27.27 -0.91 13.67
N ARG A 33 -26.14 -1.54 14.02
CA ARG A 33 -26.07 -2.61 15.02
C ARG A 33 -26.63 -2.16 16.37
N LYS A 34 -26.15 -1.04 16.91
CA LYS A 34 -26.64 -0.50 18.19
C LYS A 34 -28.13 -0.18 18.16
N SER A 35 -28.60 0.40 17.05
CA SER A 35 -30.00 0.73 16.85
C SER A 35 -30.88 -0.52 16.78
N LEU A 36 -30.42 -1.57 16.08
CA LEU A 36 -31.15 -2.85 15.97
C LEU A 36 -31.21 -3.61 17.29
N VAL A 37 -30.10 -3.65 18.05
CA VAL A 37 -30.08 -4.23 19.40
C VAL A 37 -31.07 -3.49 20.31
N SER A 38 -31.00 -2.16 20.34
CA SER A 38 -31.91 -1.34 21.14
C SER A 38 -33.38 -1.53 20.72
N ALA A 39 -33.66 -1.63 19.42
CA ALA A 39 -35.01 -1.86 18.93
C ALA A 39 -35.53 -3.27 19.28
N ALA A 40 -34.68 -4.30 19.23
CA ALA A 40 -35.04 -5.66 19.62
C ALA A 40 -35.35 -5.75 21.13
N GLU A 41 -34.55 -5.09 21.97
CA GLU A 41 -34.76 -5.02 23.41
C GLU A 41 -36.03 -4.24 23.79
N LEU A 42 -36.31 -3.12 23.11
CA LEU A 42 -37.45 -2.24 23.44
C LEU A 42 -38.79 -2.74 22.88
N ARG A 43 -38.79 -3.56 21.82
CA ARG A 43 -40.01 -3.97 21.11
C ARG A 43 -40.31 -5.46 21.22
N ASP A 44 -39.65 -6.14 22.17
CA ASP A 44 -39.80 -7.58 22.40
C ASP A 44 -39.55 -8.40 21.12
N GLY A 45 -38.47 -8.02 20.42
CA GLY A 45 -38.09 -8.61 19.14
C GLY A 45 -37.61 -10.05 19.31
N LYS A 46 -37.84 -10.89 18.29
CA LYS A 46 -37.44 -12.31 18.29
C LYS A 46 -35.96 -12.56 18.02
N LEU A 47 -35.24 -11.53 17.56
CA LEU A 47 -33.81 -11.63 17.29
C LEU A 47 -33.04 -11.39 18.57
N SER A 48 -32.16 -12.33 18.94
CA SER A 48 -31.26 -12.13 20.05
C SER A 48 -30.16 -11.14 19.66
N LYS A 49 -29.56 -10.51 20.68
CA LYS A 49 -28.36 -9.68 20.49
C LYS A 49 -27.25 -10.43 19.74
N ALA A 50 -27.06 -11.73 20.04
CA ALA A 50 -26.06 -12.56 19.40
C ALA A 50 -26.34 -12.77 17.90
N ASP A 51 -27.61 -12.94 17.51
CA ASP A 51 -27.99 -13.08 16.09
C ASP A 51 -27.69 -11.79 15.33
N ILE A 52 -27.99 -10.64 15.94
CA ILE A 52 -27.72 -9.33 15.35
C ILE A 52 -26.20 -9.14 15.21
N GLU A 53 -25.42 -9.40 16.26
CA GLU A 53 -23.95 -9.31 16.22
C GLU A 53 -23.36 -10.21 15.12
N ALA A 54 -23.80 -11.47 15.02
CA ALA A 54 -23.33 -12.40 14.00
C ALA A 54 -23.58 -11.91 12.57
N VAL A 55 -24.74 -11.31 12.29
CA VAL A 55 -25.05 -10.73 10.97
C VAL A 55 -24.14 -9.56 10.65
N PHE A 56 -23.93 -8.65 11.60
CA PHE A 56 -23.06 -7.48 11.38
C PHE A 56 -21.59 -7.88 11.24
N ASP A 57 -21.13 -8.87 11.98
CA ASP A 57 -19.78 -9.43 11.87
C ASP A 57 -19.59 -10.07 10.49
N PHE A 58 -20.56 -10.87 10.02
CA PHE A 58 -20.56 -11.43 8.66
C PHE A 58 -20.48 -10.34 7.58
N LEU A 59 -21.33 -9.32 7.68
CA LEU A 59 -21.33 -8.21 6.71
C LEU A 59 -20.00 -7.45 6.72
N SER A 60 -19.41 -7.20 7.88
CA SER A 60 -18.11 -6.53 8.01
C SER A 60 -16.95 -7.37 7.45
N ALA A 61 -17.09 -8.70 7.45
CA ALA A 61 -16.12 -9.62 6.88
C ALA A 61 -16.24 -9.74 5.34
N SER A 62 -17.38 -9.39 4.76
CA SER A 62 -17.64 -9.52 3.31
C SER A 62 -16.63 -8.75 2.45
N GLN A 63 -16.15 -9.41 1.39
CA GLN A 63 -15.32 -8.78 0.36
C GLN A 63 -16.13 -7.80 -0.49
N ASP A 64 -17.38 -8.13 -0.82
CA ASP A 64 -18.26 -7.30 -1.64
C ASP A 64 -18.46 -5.92 -1.01
N LEU A 65 -18.51 -5.86 0.31
CA LEU A 65 -18.63 -4.60 1.04
C LEU A 65 -17.40 -3.71 0.85
N PHE A 66 -16.20 -4.29 0.82
CA PHE A 66 -14.98 -3.53 0.50
C PHE A 66 -14.98 -3.03 -0.95
N ASP A 67 -15.48 -3.85 -1.89
CA ASP A 67 -15.60 -3.43 -3.29
C ASP A 67 -16.61 -2.29 -3.48
N ILE A 68 -17.70 -2.28 -2.71
CA ILE A 68 -18.63 -1.14 -2.65
C ILE A 68 -17.91 0.11 -2.13
N TYR A 69 -17.12 0.01 -1.07
CA TYR A 69 -16.37 1.16 -0.54
C TYR A 69 -15.34 1.69 -1.53
N ARG A 70 -14.64 0.79 -2.25
CA ARG A 70 -13.73 1.16 -3.34
C ARG A 70 -14.46 1.87 -4.47
N SER A 71 -15.59 1.34 -4.92
CA SER A 71 -16.42 1.97 -5.96
C SER A 71 -16.90 3.36 -5.55
N ASN A 72 -17.34 3.53 -4.30
CA ASN A 72 -17.75 4.83 -3.77
C ASN A 72 -16.59 5.83 -3.71
N TYR A 73 -15.42 5.38 -3.26
CA TYR A 73 -14.21 6.20 -3.28
C TYR A 73 -13.87 6.67 -4.70
N GLU A 74 -13.95 5.77 -5.69
CA GLU A 74 -13.72 6.11 -7.09
C GLU A 74 -14.76 7.09 -7.66
N ALA A 75 -16.04 6.89 -7.34
CA ALA A 75 -17.10 7.81 -7.74
C ALA A 75 -16.88 9.22 -7.15
N CYS A 76 -16.56 9.31 -5.86
CA CYS A 76 -16.22 10.58 -5.21
C CYS A 76 -15.00 11.25 -5.89
N GLY A 77 -13.95 10.47 -6.17
CA GLY A 77 -12.76 10.95 -6.86
C GLY A 77 -13.04 11.52 -8.25
N ARG A 78 -13.91 10.86 -9.02
CA ARG A 78 -14.34 11.30 -10.36
C ARG A 78 -15.19 12.56 -10.34
N ILE A 79 -15.96 12.80 -9.27
CA ILE A 79 -16.80 14.00 -9.13
C ILE A 79 -15.95 15.20 -8.72
N HIS A 80 -14.98 15.01 -7.83
CA HIS A 80 -14.19 16.10 -7.25
C HIS A 80 -12.95 16.50 -8.07
N LYS A 81 -12.97 16.43 -9.42
CA LYS A 81 -11.85 16.61 -10.42
C LYS A 81 -10.93 17.85 -10.26
N LYS A 82 -10.37 18.13 -9.09
CA LYS A 82 -9.38 19.18 -8.85
C LYS A 82 -7.96 18.66 -9.03
N GLN A 83 -7.76 17.34 -9.11
CA GLN A 83 -6.48 16.67 -9.38
C GLN A 83 -6.69 15.39 -10.20
N PRO A 84 -5.66 14.90 -10.93
CA PRO A 84 -5.73 13.60 -11.60
C PRO A 84 -6.00 12.50 -10.57
N PHE A 85 -7.24 11.99 -10.59
CA PHE A 85 -7.68 10.92 -9.71
C PHE A 85 -7.07 9.60 -10.17
N VAL A 86 -6.22 9.00 -9.35
CA VAL A 86 -5.67 7.66 -9.61
C VAL A 86 -6.68 6.64 -9.10
N GLY A 87 -7.19 5.78 -9.98
CA GLY A 87 -8.14 4.73 -9.63
C GLY A 87 -7.54 3.76 -8.60
N ALA A 88 -8.34 3.35 -7.62
CA ALA A 88 -7.89 2.50 -6.53
C ALA A 88 -8.00 1.01 -6.92
N ASN A 89 -7.36 0.62 -8.03
CA ASN A 89 -7.31 -0.77 -8.47
C ASN A 89 -6.25 -1.58 -7.69
N LYS A 90 -6.21 -2.90 -7.89
CA LYS A 90 -5.26 -3.80 -7.20
C LYS A 90 -3.80 -3.36 -7.38
N ASP A 91 -3.44 -2.93 -8.59
CA ASP A 91 -2.09 -2.47 -8.92
C ASP A 91 -1.72 -1.17 -8.19
N PHE A 92 -2.67 -0.26 -8.02
CA PHE A 92 -2.50 0.96 -7.24
C PHE A 92 -2.22 0.66 -5.76
N PHE A 93 -2.87 -0.34 -5.18
CA PHE A 93 -2.62 -0.76 -3.81
C PHE A 93 -1.23 -1.38 -3.65
N ALA A 94 -0.86 -2.30 -4.52
CA ALA A 94 0.47 -2.92 -4.50
C ALA A 94 1.56 -1.84 -4.65
N MET A 95 1.40 -0.91 -5.60
CA MET A 95 2.30 0.23 -5.77
C MET A 95 2.35 1.11 -4.52
N SER A 96 1.21 1.45 -3.93
CA SER A 96 1.17 2.32 -2.74
C SER A 96 1.89 1.69 -1.56
N VAL A 97 1.65 0.40 -1.31
CA VAL A 97 2.31 -0.37 -0.24
C VAL A 97 3.82 -0.46 -0.49
N LEU A 98 4.22 -0.82 -1.72
CA LEU A 98 5.62 -0.86 -2.11
C LEU A 98 6.29 0.50 -2.01
N ARG A 99 5.59 1.59 -2.36
CA ARG A 99 6.09 2.95 -2.24
C ARG A 99 6.44 3.26 -0.80
N PHE A 100 5.61 2.90 0.18
CA PHE A 100 5.92 3.17 1.59
C PHE A 100 6.99 2.25 2.17
N LEU A 101 7.09 1.00 1.70
CA LEU A 101 8.09 0.06 2.22
C LEU A 101 9.47 0.24 1.61
N CYS A 102 9.51 0.59 0.32
CA CYS A 102 10.73 0.71 -0.46
C CYS A 102 11.18 2.16 -0.64
N PHE A 103 10.43 3.15 -0.13
CA PHE A 103 10.63 4.59 -0.43
C PHE A 103 12.09 5.02 -0.35
N ASP A 104 12.74 4.76 0.80
CA ASP A 104 14.09 5.26 1.04
C ASP A 104 15.14 4.48 0.28
N VAL A 105 14.88 3.18 0.08
CA VAL A 105 15.76 2.35 -0.75
C VAL A 105 15.72 2.87 -2.19
N VAL A 106 14.52 3.13 -2.71
CA VAL A 106 14.32 3.70 -4.05
C VAL A 106 14.99 5.06 -4.16
N ARG A 107 14.72 5.99 -3.24
CA ARG A 107 15.29 7.34 -3.29
C ARG A 107 16.79 7.39 -3.09
N LYS A 108 17.34 6.48 -2.29
CA LYS A 108 18.79 6.39 -2.07
C LYS A 108 19.52 5.80 -3.26
N VAL A 109 18.98 4.72 -3.85
CA VAL A 109 19.63 3.98 -4.93
C VAL A 109 19.44 4.68 -6.27
N PHE A 110 18.25 5.24 -6.52
CA PHE A 110 17.89 5.87 -7.79
C PHE A 110 17.84 7.41 -7.72
N GLU A 111 18.50 8.03 -6.74
CA GLU A 111 18.59 9.49 -6.62
C GLU A 111 18.97 10.19 -7.95
N PRO A 112 19.96 9.69 -8.73
CA PRO A 112 20.32 10.32 -10.00
C PRO A 112 19.20 10.32 -11.03
N GLN A 113 18.46 9.21 -11.15
CA GLN A 113 17.31 9.08 -12.06
C GLN A 113 16.17 9.98 -11.62
N ILE A 114 15.83 9.96 -10.32
CA ILE A 114 14.73 10.75 -9.75
C ILE A 114 14.98 12.25 -9.92
N LYS A 115 16.22 12.72 -9.75
CA LYS A 115 16.56 14.15 -9.98
C LYS A 115 16.42 14.59 -11.43
N ARG A 116 16.46 13.65 -12.38
CA ARG A 116 16.40 13.91 -13.83
C ARG A 116 15.03 13.58 -14.43
N ALA A 117 14.11 13.07 -13.62
CA ALA A 117 12.76 12.72 -13.99
C ALA A 117 11.74 13.50 -13.14
N ASP A 118 10.46 13.28 -13.42
CA ASP A 118 9.37 13.80 -12.61
C ASP A 118 8.98 12.83 -11.47
N PRO A 119 8.10 13.21 -10.54
CA PRO A 119 7.65 12.34 -9.46
C PRO A 119 6.93 11.06 -9.90
N SER A 120 6.55 10.93 -11.19
CA SER A 120 5.92 9.71 -11.68
C SER A 120 6.94 8.59 -11.91
N TRP A 121 8.23 8.89 -12.00
CA TRP A 121 9.29 7.90 -12.23
C TRP A 121 9.29 6.79 -11.17
N GLU A 122 9.16 7.18 -9.89
CA GLU A 122 9.09 6.23 -8.77
C GLU A 122 7.87 5.30 -8.90
N ILE A 123 6.76 5.83 -9.39
CA ILE A 123 5.50 5.08 -9.56
C ILE A 123 5.68 4.04 -10.66
N GLU A 124 6.22 4.43 -11.81
CA GLU A 124 6.45 3.54 -12.95
C GLU A 124 7.47 2.44 -12.59
N PHE A 125 8.53 2.79 -11.86
CA PHE A 125 9.50 1.83 -11.35
C PHE A 125 8.84 0.77 -10.44
N LEU A 126 8.04 1.21 -9.47
CA LEU A 126 7.38 0.31 -8.51
C LEU A 126 6.29 -0.55 -9.16
N GLN A 127 5.59 -0.02 -10.15
CA GLN A 127 4.62 -0.79 -10.96
C GLN A 127 5.34 -1.87 -11.78
N ALA A 128 6.44 -1.50 -12.46
CA ALA A 128 7.25 -2.47 -13.20
C ALA A 128 7.85 -3.53 -12.26
N PHE A 129 8.28 -3.14 -11.06
CA PHE A 129 8.74 -4.06 -10.02
C PHE A 129 7.65 -5.08 -9.64
N ALA A 130 6.45 -4.60 -9.28
CA ALA A 130 5.34 -5.46 -8.87
C ALA A 130 4.93 -6.43 -10.00
N ALA A 131 4.81 -5.91 -11.23
CA ALA A 131 4.47 -6.71 -12.41
C ALA A 131 5.53 -7.78 -12.71
N TYR A 132 6.81 -7.44 -12.57
CA TYR A 132 7.89 -8.39 -12.77
C TYR A 132 7.85 -9.52 -11.74
N ILE A 133 7.69 -9.19 -10.45
CA ILE A 133 7.57 -10.20 -9.38
C ILE A 133 6.41 -11.15 -9.67
N CYS A 134 5.23 -10.63 -10.03
CA CYS A 134 4.07 -11.45 -10.39
C CYS A 134 4.35 -12.41 -11.53
N ARG A 135 5.10 -11.96 -12.55
CA ARG A 135 5.41 -12.78 -13.71
C ARG A 135 6.45 -13.87 -13.43
N THR A 136 7.37 -13.63 -12.50
CA THR A 136 8.63 -14.40 -12.44
C THR A 136 8.82 -15.21 -11.16
N SER A 137 8.29 -14.76 -10.04
CA SER A 137 8.60 -15.34 -8.72
C SER A 137 7.37 -15.63 -7.87
N ASP A 138 6.34 -14.79 -7.94
CA ASP A 138 5.13 -14.96 -7.12
C ASP A 138 3.90 -14.39 -7.82
N ALA A 139 3.17 -15.24 -8.53
CA ALA A 139 1.94 -14.86 -9.25
C ALA A 139 0.82 -14.33 -8.34
N GLN A 140 0.85 -14.63 -7.04
CA GLN A 140 -0.16 -14.19 -6.07
C GLN A 140 0.23 -12.90 -5.36
N PHE A 141 1.43 -12.36 -5.60
CA PHE A 141 1.99 -11.24 -4.86
C PHE A 141 1.07 -10.01 -4.73
N ILE A 142 0.47 -9.54 -5.84
CA ILE A 142 -0.44 -8.39 -5.82
C ILE A 142 -1.74 -8.72 -5.07
N ASP A 143 -2.25 -9.94 -5.21
CA ASP A 143 -3.47 -10.38 -4.54
C ASP A 143 -3.25 -10.53 -3.02
N GLU A 144 -2.13 -11.13 -2.60
CA GLU A 144 -1.72 -11.23 -1.19
C GLU A 144 -1.56 -9.84 -0.56
N LEU A 145 -0.89 -8.91 -1.24
CA LEU A 145 -0.73 -7.52 -0.77
C LEU A 145 -2.07 -6.80 -0.67
N SER A 146 -2.94 -6.97 -1.66
CA SER A 146 -4.27 -6.37 -1.66
C SER A 146 -5.13 -6.92 -0.51
N GLU A 147 -5.05 -8.22 -0.23
CA GLU A 147 -5.73 -8.83 0.92
C GLU A 147 -5.18 -8.32 2.26
N ALA A 148 -3.85 -8.27 2.41
CA ALA A 148 -3.22 -7.76 3.63
C ALA A 148 -3.62 -6.29 3.88
N TYR A 149 -3.63 -5.47 2.85
CA TYR A 149 -4.10 -4.09 2.94
C TYR A 149 -5.59 -4.01 3.30
N ARG A 150 -6.46 -4.86 2.72
CA ARG A 150 -7.89 -4.93 3.08
C ARG A 150 -8.07 -5.25 4.56
N LYS A 151 -7.30 -6.21 5.10
CA LYS A 151 -7.30 -6.54 6.53
C LYS A 151 -6.87 -5.34 7.38
N LEU A 152 -5.80 -4.66 6.98
CA LEU A 152 -5.33 -3.44 7.65
C LEU A 152 -6.40 -2.33 7.64
N ALA A 153 -7.08 -2.14 6.50
CA ALA A 153 -8.15 -1.16 6.34
C ALA A 153 -9.38 -1.48 7.19
N LYS A 154 -9.69 -2.76 7.41
CA LYS A 154 -10.73 -3.16 8.36
C LYS A 154 -10.33 -2.83 9.80
N SER A 155 -9.07 -3.01 10.18
CA SER A 155 -8.63 -2.74 11.56
C SER A 155 -8.50 -1.25 11.88
N HIS A 156 -8.08 -0.43 10.90
CA HIS A 156 -7.72 0.97 11.13
C HIS A 156 -8.67 1.98 10.48
N GLY A 157 -9.49 1.56 9.52
CA GLY A 157 -10.42 2.44 8.81
C GLY A 157 -9.73 3.69 8.27
N ASN A 158 -10.27 4.86 8.63
CA ASN A 158 -9.77 6.16 8.19
C ASN A 158 -8.48 6.62 8.92
N GLU A 159 -7.93 5.81 9.84
CA GLU A 159 -6.72 6.12 10.60
C GLU A 159 -5.44 5.52 9.97
N ILE A 160 -5.53 4.92 8.78
CA ILE A 160 -4.34 4.42 8.08
C ILE A 160 -3.42 5.59 7.71
N THR A 161 -2.15 5.43 8.10
CA THR A 161 -1.02 6.28 7.72
C THR A 161 0.04 5.46 7.01
N ALA A 162 1.06 6.14 6.45
CA ALA A 162 2.24 5.46 5.89
C ALA A 162 2.94 4.56 6.92
N ILE A 163 2.98 4.97 8.19
CA ILE A 163 3.56 4.18 9.29
C ILE A 163 2.76 2.91 9.55
N THR A 164 1.43 3.00 9.52
CA THR A 164 0.55 1.86 9.74
C THR A 164 0.82 0.76 8.70
N ILE A 165 0.98 1.14 7.42
CA ILE A 165 1.33 0.21 6.34
C ILE A 165 2.76 -0.32 6.51
N ALA A 166 3.73 0.58 6.76
CA ALA A 166 5.13 0.21 6.86
C ALA A 166 5.44 -0.72 8.03
N ASN A 167 4.65 -0.68 9.10
CA ASN A 167 4.81 -1.51 10.29
C ASN A 167 3.94 -2.78 10.29
N ASP A 168 3.01 -2.93 9.34
CA ASP A 168 2.17 -4.11 9.28
C ASP A 168 3.02 -5.36 9.01
N LYS A 169 2.93 -6.34 9.91
CA LYS A 169 3.77 -7.54 9.88
C LYS A 169 3.52 -8.37 8.62
N LEU A 170 2.25 -8.57 8.25
CA LEU A 170 1.86 -9.41 7.12
C LEU A 170 2.35 -8.80 5.81
N ILE A 171 2.11 -7.51 5.60
CA ILE A 171 2.58 -6.75 4.45
C ILE A 171 4.11 -6.85 4.30
N ARG A 172 4.85 -6.68 5.41
CA ARG A 172 6.31 -6.79 5.40
C ARG A 172 6.80 -8.19 5.06
N GLU A 173 6.12 -9.23 5.55
CA GLU A 173 6.45 -10.62 5.26
C GLU A 173 6.24 -10.95 3.78
N ILE A 174 5.15 -10.46 3.17
CA ILE A 174 4.87 -10.63 1.73
C ILE A 174 5.98 -9.99 0.89
N VAL A 175 6.31 -8.71 1.14
CA VAL A 175 7.38 -8.01 0.39
C VAL A 175 8.75 -8.64 0.63
N GLY A 176 9.05 -9.04 1.87
CA GLY A 176 10.29 -9.72 2.22
C GLY A 176 10.44 -11.07 1.52
N ARG A 177 9.35 -11.84 1.38
CA ARG A 177 9.32 -13.12 0.66
C ARG A 177 9.62 -12.91 -0.82
N ALA A 178 8.93 -11.97 -1.48
CA ALA A 178 9.16 -11.63 -2.87
C ALA A 178 10.62 -11.18 -3.13
N SER A 179 11.19 -10.40 -2.21
CA SER A 179 12.58 -9.92 -2.31
C SER A 179 13.63 -11.03 -2.16
N LYS A 180 13.31 -12.08 -1.37
CA LYS A 180 14.15 -13.27 -1.20
C LYS A 180 14.03 -14.26 -2.35
N GLN A 181 12.82 -14.39 -2.90
CA GLN A 181 12.53 -15.26 -4.04
C GLN A 181 13.03 -14.66 -5.36
N PHE A 182 13.31 -13.35 -5.39
CA PHE A 182 13.97 -12.75 -6.53
C PHE A 182 15.35 -13.39 -6.73
N PRO A 183 15.58 -14.06 -7.87
CA PRO A 183 16.81 -14.82 -8.10
C PRO A 183 18.03 -13.88 -8.18
N SER A 184 19.19 -14.40 -7.78
CA SER A 184 20.40 -13.60 -7.53
C SER A 184 21.44 -13.72 -8.64
N GLU A 185 21.10 -14.32 -9.77
CA GLU A 185 22.04 -14.46 -10.88
C GLU A 185 22.10 -13.14 -11.66
N HIS A 186 23.25 -12.86 -12.28
CA HIS A 186 23.44 -11.64 -13.04
C HIS A 186 22.37 -11.45 -14.14
N ILE A 187 21.96 -12.55 -14.77
CA ILE A 187 20.92 -12.55 -15.82
C ILE A 187 19.55 -12.07 -15.31
N ASP A 188 19.24 -12.26 -14.03
CA ASP A 188 17.98 -11.82 -13.44
C ASP A 188 17.91 -10.30 -13.30
N PHE A 189 19.03 -9.69 -12.91
CA PHE A 189 19.15 -8.24 -12.86
C PHE A 189 19.09 -7.61 -14.25
N VAL A 190 19.62 -8.28 -15.27
CA VAL A 190 19.50 -7.88 -16.68
C VAL A 190 18.03 -7.91 -17.11
N ASN A 191 17.35 -9.04 -16.87
CA ASN A 191 15.94 -9.22 -17.24
C ASN A 191 15.01 -8.22 -16.53
N PHE A 192 15.28 -7.95 -15.25
CA PHE A 192 14.55 -6.95 -14.49
C PHE A 192 14.80 -5.53 -15.00
N SER A 193 16.07 -5.14 -15.19
CA SER A 193 16.42 -3.81 -15.69
C SER A 193 15.79 -3.55 -17.05
N ASN A 194 15.77 -4.54 -17.94
CA ASN A 194 15.10 -4.47 -19.24
C ASN A 194 13.58 -4.29 -19.11
N ALA A 195 12.94 -5.02 -18.20
CA ALA A 195 11.50 -4.90 -17.96
C ALA A 195 11.13 -3.49 -17.44
N VAL A 196 11.90 -2.97 -16.48
CA VAL A 196 11.72 -1.61 -15.95
C VAL A 196 12.00 -0.56 -17.02
N ASN A 197 13.11 -0.68 -17.76
CA ASN A 197 13.48 0.26 -18.79
C ASN A 197 12.48 0.29 -19.94
N LYS A 198 11.80 -0.82 -20.25
CA LYS A 198 10.70 -0.85 -21.20
C LYS A 198 9.53 0.01 -20.71
N ALA A 199 9.07 -0.20 -19.48
CA ALA A 199 7.98 0.60 -18.91
C ALA A 199 8.32 2.11 -18.88
N LEU A 200 9.56 2.45 -18.50
CA LEU A 200 10.05 3.83 -18.51
C LEU A 200 10.14 4.41 -19.93
N SER A 201 10.60 3.62 -20.91
CA SER A 201 10.63 4.05 -22.32
C SER A 201 9.23 4.32 -22.86
N ASP A 202 8.26 3.47 -22.55
CA ASP A 202 6.88 3.62 -22.98
C ASP A 202 6.25 4.87 -22.34
N LYS A 203 6.55 5.16 -21.07
CA LYS A 203 6.04 6.34 -20.36
C LYS A 203 6.63 7.66 -20.87
N TYR A 204 7.95 7.71 -21.02
CA TYR A 204 8.68 8.95 -21.28
C TYR A 204 9.02 9.13 -22.77
N GLU A 205 8.59 8.19 -23.62
CA GLU A 205 8.88 8.17 -25.06
C GLU A 205 10.39 8.24 -25.36
N THR A 206 11.23 7.66 -24.49
CA THR A 206 12.70 7.69 -24.62
C THR A 206 13.26 6.35 -25.11
N TYR A 207 13.29 6.18 -26.42
CA TYR A 207 13.83 4.99 -27.07
C TYR A 207 15.32 5.16 -27.38
N GLY A 208 16.19 4.78 -26.43
CA GLY A 208 17.65 4.88 -26.55
C GLY A 208 18.35 5.00 -25.19
N PRO A 209 19.67 5.30 -25.15
CA PRO A 209 20.36 5.66 -23.91
C PRO A 209 19.69 6.87 -23.28
N SER A 210 19.33 6.77 -22.01
CA SER A 210 18.60 7.82 -21.31
C SER A 210 19.00 7.84 -19.84
N PRO A 211 19.22 9.02 -19.25
CA PRO A 211 19.66 9.12 -17.86
C PRO A 211 18.56 8.77 -16.84
N ILE A 212 17.33 8.58 -17.29
CA ILE A 212 16.22 8.10 -16.46
C ILE A 212 16.12 6.57 -16.43
N LYS A 213 16.90 5.86 -17.25
CA LYS A 213 16.94 4.38 -17.26
C LYS A 213 17.83 3.84 -16.14
N VAL A 214 17.56 2.60 -15.76
CA VAL A 214 18.28 1.86 -14.72
C VAL A 214 19.23 0.84 -15.34
N SER A 215 20.37 0.61 -14.70
CA SER A 215 21.35 -0.40 -15.10
C SER A 215 21.39 -1.55 -14.09
N GLU A 216 21.89 -2.71 -14.51
CA GLU A 216 21.96 -3.90 -13.65
C GLU A 216 22.68 -3.65 -12.31
N PRO A 217 23.84 -2.96 -12.24
CA PRO A 217 24.52 -2.76 -10.95
C PRO A 217 23.67 -1.98 -9.94
N VAL A 218 22.85 -1.05 -10.44
CA VAL A 218 21.95 -0.24 -9.60
C VAL A 218 20.76 -1.08 -9.13
N ILE A 219 20.23 -1.96 -9.98
CA ILE A 219 19.20 -2.92 -9.61
C ILE A 219 19.72 -3.92 -8.56
N GLU A 220 20.92 -4.44 -8.75
CA GLU A 220 21.58 -5.32 -7.79
C GLU A 220 21.74 -4.63 -6.43
N GLN A 221 22.20 -3.37 -6.43
CA GLN A 221 22.27 -2.54 -5.22
C GLN A 221 20.90 -2.36 -4.54
N PHE A 222 19.84 -2.16 -5.33
CA PHE A 222 18.46 -2.06 -4.83
C PHE A 222 18.05 -3.34 -4.10
N PHE A 223 18.17 -4.52 -4.73
CA PHE A 223 17.80 -5.79 -4.11
C PHE A 223 18.66 -6.12 -2.89
N ASN A 224 19.97 -5.86 -2.94
CA ASN A 224 20.86 -6.06 -1.80
C ASN A 224 20.49 -5.16 -0.61
N THR A 225 20.07 -3.92 -0.88
CA THR A 225 19.61 -3.00 0.18
C THR A 225 18.22 -3.39 0.71
N LEU A 226 17.33 -3.89 -0.15
CA LEU A 226 15.98 -4.34 0.23
C LEU A 226 16.01 -5.60 1.10
N ARG A 227 16.95 -6.51 0.83
CA ARG A 227 17.18 -7.74 1.61
C ARG A 227 17.82 -7.47 2.99
N ASP A 228 18.47 -6.32 3.17
CA ASP A 228 19.13 -5.94 4.41
C ASP A 228 18.11 -5.30 5.40
N PRO A 229 17.75 -5.99 6.50
CA PRO A 229 16.73 -5.52 7.43
C PRO A 229 17.10 -4.22 8.17
N GLU A 230 18.39 -3.90 8.27
CA GLU A 230 18.90 -2.70 8.97
C GLU A 230 18.94 -1.48 8.05
N LYS A 231 19.05 -1.70 6.73
CA LYS A 231 19.07 -0.66 5.71
C LYS A 231 17.70 -0.44 5.05
N SER A 232 16.82 -1.43 5.11
CA SER A 232 15.45 -1.30 4.64
C SER A 232 14.65 -0.41 5.61
N ASN A 233 14.21 0.75 5.10
CA ASN A 233 13.12 1.59 5.61
C ASN A 233 13.48 2.68 6.67
N PHE A 234 13.37 3.96 6.28
CA PHE A 234 13.47 5.16 7.13
C PHE A 234 12.34 5.23 8.15
N PHE A 235 11.14 4.78 7.80
CA PHE A 235 10.01 4.74 8.75
C PHE A 235 10.32 3.85 9.97
N ARG A 236 11.22 2.87 9.82
CA ARG A 236 11.72 2.05 10.92
C ARG A 236 12.63 2.84 11.87
N LYS A 237 13.51 3.70 11.33
CA LYS A 237 14.39 4.56 12.14
C LYS A 237 13.63 5.68 12.84
N SER A 238 12.64 6.29 12.18
CA SER A 238 11.86 7.40 12.75
C SER A 238 10.85 6.99 13.84
N VAL A 239 10.55 5.69 13.98
CA VAL A 239 9.61 5.17 15.00
C VAL A 239 10.34 4.44 16.14
N MET A 240 11.56 3.94 15.90
CA MET A 240 12.40 3.29 16.93
C MET A 240 13.41 4.24 17.60
N SER A 241 13.35 5.55 17.35
CA SER A 241 14.22 6.58 17.97
C SER A 241 13.46 7.64 18.75
#